data_AF-A0A8T2XGK1-F1
#
_entry.id   AF-A0A8T2XGK1-F1
#
_cell.length_a   1.000
_cell.length_b   1.000
_cell.length_c   1.000
_cell.angle_alpha   90.00
_cell.angle_beta   90.00
_cell.angle_gamma   90.00
#
_symmetry.space_group_name_H-M   'P 1'
#
loop_
_entity.id
_entity.type
_entity.pdbx_description
1 polymer ?
#
loop_
_entity_poly.entity_id
_entity_poly.type
_entity_poly.pdbx_seq_one_letter_code
_entity_poly.pdbx_strand_id
1 'polypeptide(L)'
;VALLRQRFIHSISPGGLAGDRKDVQPASGFPLRAEQIWKTIKENKDLDLPALEVMVATFRCEQIAKKKLSCLKLDETWLAMSEALKSGPVSEFGEKLRYDMEVMGYEERIRKDKRQQLETRALEVVYPAYVAMLQHLRSIALNSFTTKLEKTVEERRGVGFEAFVDSCGQSSMLQFEKGCEDATIKKRVNGWVAAEVNVRERLQLEIEKLKSDKKAEYEVISLVHVLKSMPAFPCSLVPHAYPSLANGHLYA
;
A
#
# COMPACT_ATOMS: atom_id res chain seq x y z
N VAL A 1 3.94 -34.61 67.02
CA VAL A 1 2.46 -34.74 66.98
C VAL A 1 1.81 -34.67 68.37
N ALA A 2 2.27 -35.43 69.37
CA ALA A 2 1.66 -35.44 70.72
C ALA A 2 1.62 -34.05 71.40
N LEU A 3 2.71 -33.29 71.36
CA LEU A 3 2.78 -31.92 71.89
C LEU A 3 1.79 -30.97 71.19
N LEU A 4 1.60 -31.12 69.87
CA LEU A 4 0.63 -30.30 69.12
C LEU A 4 -0.82 -30.64 69.54
N ARG A 5 -1.14 -31.93 69.72
CA ARG A 5 -2.46 -32.35 70.22
C ARG A 5 -2.76 -31.77 71.60
N GLN A 6 -1.77 -31.78 72.50
CA GLN A 6 -1.93 -31.19 73.83
C GLN A 6 -2.23 -29.68 73.76
N ARG A 7 -1.64 -28.96 72.82
CA ARG A 7 -1.92 -27.53 72.57
C ARG A 7 -3.30 -27.25 71.97
N PHE A 8 -3.88 -28.20 71.23
CA PHE A 8 -5.25 -28.10 70.71
C PHE A 8 -6.30 -28.33 71.80
N ILE A 9 -6.06 -29.32 72.68
CA ILE A 9 -6.97 -29.62 73.80
C ILE A 9 -7.02 -28.44 74.79
N HIS A 10 -5.89 -27.81 75.07
CA HIS A 10 -5.79 -26.63 75.95
C HIS A 10 -5.80 -25.30 75.15
N SER A 11 -6.54 -25.26 74.03
CA SER A 11 -6.42 -24.17 73.05
C SER A 11 -6.77 -22.78 73.59
N ILE A 12 -7.69 -22.69 74.56
CA ILE A 12 -8.17 -21.44 75.18
C ILE A 12 -7.40 -21.05 76.46
N SER A 13 -6.46 -21.88 76.90
CA SER A 13 -5.59 -21.57 78.04
C SER A 13 -4.46 -20.62 77.61
N PRO A 14 -3.86 -19.84 78.54
CA PRO A 14 -2.67 -19.05 78.24
C PRO A 14 -1.55 -19.93 77.63
N GLY A 15 -1.09 -19.59 76.43
CA GLY A 15 -0.11 -20.39 75.65
C GLY A 15 -0.73 -21.47 74.72
N GLY A 16 -2.05 -21.62 74.72
CA GLY A 16 -2.83 -22.44 73.81
C GLY A 16 -2.91 -21.87 72.38
N LEU A 17 -3.37 -22.69 71.43
CA LEU A 17 -3.42 -22.33 69.99
C LEU A 17 -4.47 -21.27 69.64
N ALA A 18 -5.59 -21.21 70.36
CA ALA A 18 -6.68 -20.28 70.06
C ALA A 18 -6.46 -18.91 70.71
N GLY A 19 -5.76 -18.84 71.85
CA GLY A 19 -5.39 -17.59 72.52
C GLY A 19 -6.59 -16.66 72.79
N ASP A 20 -6.33 -15.35 72.86
CA ASP A 20 -7.33 -14.30 73.13
C ASP A 20 -8.09 -13.82 71.87
N ARG A 21 -8.52 -14.75 71.01
CA ARG A 21 -9.29 -14.38 69.81
C ARG A 21 -10.64 -13.79 70.22
N LYS A 22 -10.85 -12.50 69.92
CA LYS A 22 -12.06 -11.74 70.29
C LYS A 22 -13.25 -11.97 69.35
N ASP A 23 -13.02 -12.56 68.19
CA ASP A 23 -14.05 -12.79 67.16
C ASP A 23 -14.67 -14.20 67.27
N VAL A 24 -15.07 -14.61 68.48
CA VAL A 24 -15.72 -15.91 68.70
C VAL A 24 -17.14 -15.86 68.10
N GLN A 25 -17.38 -16.70 67.10
CA GLN A 25 -18.70 -16.86 66.48
C GLN A 25 -19.43 -18.08 67.06
N PRO A 26 -20.73 -17.98 67.37
CA PRO A 26 -21.54 -19.15 67.68
C PRO A 26 -21.50 -20.17 66.53
N ALA A 27 -21.44 -21.45 66.87
CA ALA A 27 -21.42 -22.53 65.87
C ALA A 27 -22.64 -22.49 64.93
N SER A 28 -23.79 -22.04 65.43
CA SER A 28 -25.01 -21.87 64.64
C SER A 28 -24.91 -20.81 63.55
N GLY A 29 -24.10 -19.76 63.74
CA GLY A 29 -23.88 -18.71 62.76
C GLY A 29 -22.79 -19.03 61.74
N PHE A 30 -22.00 -20.09 61.99
CA PHE A 30 -20.85 -20.44 61.15
C PHE A 30 -21.24 -20.74 59.69
N PRO A 31 -22.26 -21.54 59.37
CA PRO A 31 -22.60 -21.84 57.97
C PRO A 31 -22.93 -20.59 57.17
N LEU A 32 -23.73 -19.68 57.74
CA LEU A 32 -24.14 -18.42 57.12
C LEU A 32 -22.94 -17.47 56.94
N ARG A 33 -22.09 -17.33 57.96
CA ARG A 33 -20.85 -16.53 57.88
C ARG A 33 -19.89 -17.10 56.84
N ALA A 34 -19.71 -18.42 56.79
CA ALA A 34 -18.85 -19.08 55.83
C ALA A 34 -19.37 -18.88 54.39
N GLU A 35 -20.68 -18.96 54.18
CA GLU A 35 -21.31 -18.67 52.89
C GLU A 35 -21.11 -17.21 52.48
N GLN A 36 -21.28 -16.25 53.40
CA GLN A 36 -21.04 -14.83 53.13
C GLN A 36 -19.57 -14.53 52.81
N ILE A 37 -18.63 -15.13 53.54
CA ILE A 37 -17.19 -15.03 53.25
C ILE A 37 -16.90 -15.63 51.88
N TRP A 38 -17.44 -16.81 51.57
CA TRP A 38 -17.25 -17.46 50.29
C TRP A 38 -17.82 -16.63 49.13
N LYS A 39 -19.00 -16.05 49.31
CA LYS A 39 -19.61 -15.13 48.34
C LYS A 39 -18.71 -13.91 48.12
N THR A 40 -18.21 -13.30 49.20
CA THR A 40 -17.29 -12.16 49.13
C THR A 40 -16.02 -12.52 48.37
N ILE A 41 -15.42 -13.69 48.62
CA ILE A 41 -14.22 -14.17 47.91
C ILE A 41 -14.54 -14.36 46.42
N LYS A 42 -15.68 -14.98 46.09
CA LYS A 42 -16.07 -15.29 44.70
C LYS A 42 -16.42 -14.04 43.89
N GLU A 43 -16.98 -13.02 44.52
CA GLU A 43 -17.39 -11.77 43.86
C GLU A 43 -16.29 -10.71 43.85
N ASN A 44 -15.15 -10.96 44.51
CA ASN A 44 -14.05 -10.02 44.57
C ASN A 44 -13.24 -10.02 43.26
N LYS A 45 -13.42 -8.96 42.47
CA LYS A 45 -12.72 -8.74 41.19
C LYS A 45 -11.20 -8.60 41.34
N ASP A 46 -10.70 -8.21 42.51
CA ASP A 46 -9.26 -8.09 42.77
C ASP A 46 -8.59 -9.48 42.91
N LEU A 47 -9.38 -10.53 43.12
CA LEU A 47 -8.92 -11.92 43.13
C LEU A 47 -9.01 -12.61 41.75
N ASP A 48 -9.38 -11.90 40.69
CA ASP A 48 -9.39 -12.42 39.32
C ASP A 48 -7.96 -12.52 38.76
N LEU A 49 -7.14 -13.39 39.36
CA LEU A 49 -5.75 -13.65 38.97
C LEU A 49 -5.59 -14.02 37.49
N PRO A 50 -6.48 -14.82 36.86
CA PRO A 50 -6.41 -15.05 35.42
C PRO A 50 -6.57 -13.77 34.59
N ALA A 51 -7.40 -12.82 35.04
CA ALA A 51 -7.54 -11.53 34.36
C ALA A 51 -6.27 -10.69 34.46
N LEU A 52 -5.56 -10.75 35.60
CA LEU A 52 -4.26 -10.11 35.77
C LEU A 52 -3.20 -10.72 34.84
N GLU A 53 -3.12 -12.05 34.74
CA GLU A 53 -2.18 -12.73 33.83
C GLU A 53 -2.43 -12.35 32.36
N VAL A 54 -3.70 -12.38 31.91
CA VAL A 54 -4.11 -11.95 30.57
C VAL A 54 -3.75 -10.49 30.32
N MET A 55 -3.97 -9.62 31.30
CA MET A 55 -3.62 -8.19 31.21
C MET A 55 -2.11 -8.00 31.05
N VAL A 56 -1.30 -8.67 31.88
CA VAL A 56 0.17 -8.59 31.81
C VAL A 56 0.68 -9.13 30.48
N ALA A 57 0.17 -10.28 30.03
CA ALA A 57 0.53 -10.87 28.74
C ALA A 57 0.17 -9.92 27.58
N THR A 58 -1.01 -9.34 27.60
CA THR A 58 -1.46 -8.36 26.59
C THR A 58 -0.52 -7.16 26.54
N PHE A 59 -0.19 -6.59 27.70
CA PHE A 59 0.73 -5.47 27.79
C PHE A 59 2.12 -5.82 27.26
N ARG A 60 2.67 -7.00 27.63
CA ARG A 60 4.00 -7.45 27.19
C ARG A 60 4.06 -7.70 25.69
N CYS A 61 3.09 -8.44 25.13
CA CYS A 61 2.98 -8.66 23.69
C CYS A 61 2.88 -7.32 22.93
N GLU A 62 2.14 -6.36 23.45
CA GLU A 62 2.03 -5.03 22.83
C GLU A 62 3.34 -4.25 22.86
N GLN A 63 4.08 -4.28 23.96
CA GLN A 63 5.39 -3.61 24.04
C GLN A 63 6.39 -4.22 23.05
N ILE A 64 6.41 -5.55 22.92
CA ILE A 64 7.24 -6.25 21.94
C ILE A 64 6.84 -5.83 20.52
N ALA A 65 5.54 -5.84 20.20
CA ALA A 65 5.03 -5.42 18.90
C ALA A 65 5.42 -3.97 18.57
N LYS A 66 5.25 -3.03 19.52
CA LYS A 66 5.67 -1.62 19.36
C LYS A 66 7.17 -1.48 19.10
N LYS A 67 7.99 -2.25 19.83
CA LYS A 67 9.44 -2.28 19.62
C LYS A 67 9.78 -2.78 18.21
N LYS A 68 9.17 -3.88 17.76
CA LYS A 68 9.39 -4.42 16.40
C LYS A 68 8.97 -3.44 15.31
N LEU A 69 7.81 -2.78 15.48
CA LEU A 69 7.36 -1.74 14.55
C LEU A 69 8.29 -0.52 14.54
N SER A 70 8.83 -0.13 15.69
CA SER A 70 9.79 0.98 15.77
C SER A 70 11.12 0.61 15.12
N CYS A 71 11.60 -0.63 15.31
CA CYS A 71 12.74 -1.15 14.58
C CYS A 71 12.48 -1.13 13.08
N LEU A 72 11.29 -1.54 12.60
CA LEU A 72 10.93 -1.45 11.19
C LEU A 72 11.03 -0.02 10.63
N LYS A 73 10.62 1.00 11.40
CA LYS A 73 10.70 2.41 10.99
C LYS A 73 12.13 2.96 10.95
N LEU A 74 12.97 2.51 11.87
CA LEU A 74 14.35 2.99 12.05
C LEU A 74 15.39 2.14 11.33
N ASP A 75 14.98 1.00 10.77
CA ASP A 75 15.89 0.10 10.08
C ASP A 75 16.53 0.85 8.90
N GLU A 76 17.86 0.98 8.92
CA GLU A 76 18.60 1.55 7.80
C GLU A 76 18.35 0.76 6.52
N THR A 77 18.02 -0.53 6.61
CA THR A 77 17.56 -1.29 5.44
C THR A 77 16.18 -0.87 4.97
N TRP A 78 15.30 -0.31 5.80
CA TRP A 78 14.05 0.32 5.34
C TRP A 78 14.30 1.70 4.73
N LEU A 79 15.19 2.50 5.31
CA LEU A 79 15.59 3.77 4.70
C LEU A 79 16.21 3.52 3.32
N ALA A 80 17.16 2.57 3.25
CA ALA A 80 17.80 2.11 2.03
C ALA A 80 16.84 1.34 1.10
N MET A 81 15.80 0.66 1.61
CA MET A 81 14.76 0.02 0.79
C MET A 81 13.73 1.04 0.30
N SER A 82 13.44 2.12 1.03
CA SER A 82 12.63 3.24 0.53
C SER A 82 13.38 4.05 -0.53
N GLU A 83 14.71 4.16 -0.38
CA GLU A 83 15.63 4.70 -1.39
C GLU A 83 15.74 3.74 -2.58
N ALA A 84 15.85 2.43 -2.33
CA ALA A 84 15.97 1.40 -3.35
C ALA A 84 14.65 1.10 -4.05
N LEU A 85 13.49 1.34 -3.43
CA LEU A 85 12.17 1.32 -4.07
C LEU A 85 12.01 2.47 -5.07
N LYS A 86 12.83 3.54 -4.96
CA LYS A 86 13.02 4.52 -6.05
C LYS A 86 13.87 3.95 -7.20
N SER A 87 14.49 2.77 -7.03
CA SER A 87 15.36 2.11 -8.03
C SER A 87 14.91 0.70 -8.46
N GLY A 88 13.94 0.06 -7.79
CA GLY A 88 13.40 -1.27 -8.11
C GLY A 88 12.86 -2.07 -6.90
N PRO A 89 12.21 -3.23 -7.12
CA PRO A 89 11.51 -3.98 -6.06
C PRO A 89 12.39 -4.93 -5.23
N VAL A 90 12.00 -5.19 -3.96
CA VAL A 90 12.80 -5.92 -2.95
C VAL A 90 11.99 -7.06 -2.27
N SER A 91 12.65 -8.21 -2.05
CA SER A 91 12.04 -9.54 -1.78
C SER A 91 11.82 -9.95 -0.30
N GLU A 92 12.29 -9.22 0.72
CA GLU A 92 12.51 -9.81 2.07
C GLU A 92 11.63 -9.25 3.23
N PHE A 93 10.45 -8.70 2.95
CA PHE A 93 9.65 -8.01 3.98
C PHE A 93 9.16 -8.89 5.16
N GLY A 94 9.00 -10.20 4.97
CA GLY A 94 8.31 -11.08 5.93
C GLY A 94 9.18 -11.72 7.02
N GLU A 95 10.43 -12.07 6.72
CA GLU A 95 11.28 -12.84 7.64
C GLU A 95 11.87 -12.00 8.78
N LYS A 96 11.88 -10.68 8.64
CA LYS A 96 12.56 -9.77 9.59
C LYS A 96 11.76 -9.47 10.87
N LEU A 97 10.45 -9.71 10.87
CA LEU A 97 9.60 -9.53 12.05
C LEU A 97 9.72 -10.74 13.00
N ARG A 98 10.84 -10.84 13.73
CA ARG A 98 11.09 -11.84 14.80
C ARG A 98 10.20 -11.61 16.04
N TYR A 99 8.88 -11.51 15.86
CA TYR A 99 7.89 -11.31 16.93
C TYR A 99 7.56 -12.64 17.61
N ASP A 100 7.29 -13.70 16.84
CA ASP A 100 6.74 -14.95 17.35
C ASP A 100 7.62 -15.62 18.41
N MET A 101 8.95 -15.59 18.22
CA MET A 101 9.91 -16.16 19.19
C MET A 101 9.83 -15.47 20.56
N GLU A 102 9.70 -14.14 20.60
CA GLU A 102 9.74 -13.37 21.85
C GLU A 102 8.43 -13.47 22.65
N VAL A 103 7.36 -13.93 22.01
CA VAL A 103 6.05 -14.03 22.66
C VAL A 103 5.62 -15.46 22.96
N MET A 104 6.35 -16.50 22.56
CA MET A 104 5.93 -17.92 22.67
C MET A 104 5.35 -18.35 24.02
N GLY A 105 5.83 -17.77 25.14
CA GLY A 105 5.35 -18.08 26.49
C GLY A 105 3.99 -17.48 26.88
N TYR A 106 3.39 -16.63 26.05
CA TYR A 106 2.10 -15.99 26.32
C TYR A 106 0.93 -16.74 25.67
N GLU A 107 -0.28 -16.48 26.17
CA GLU A 107 -1.52 -17.09 25.66
C GLU A 107 -1.66 -16.90 24.14
N GLU A 108 -1.95 -17.98 23.42
CA GLU A 108 -1.98 -18.01 21.96
C GLU A 108 -2.94 -16.97 21.35
N ARG A 109 -4.11 -16.76 21.97
CA ARG A 109 -5.11 -15.80 21.51
C ARG A 109 -4.54 -14.37 21.50
N ILE A 110 -3.87 -13.98 22.58
CA ILE A 110 -3.21 -12.68 22.72
C ILE A 110 -2.09 -12.54 21.68
N ARG A 111 -1.27 -13.59 21.49
CA ARG A 111 -0.17 -13.58 20.52
C ARG A 111 -0.68 -13.35 19.10
N LYS A 112 -1.73 -14.07 18.69
CA LYS A 112 -2.34 -13.96 17.35
C LYS A 112 -2.97 -12.57 17.14
N ASP A 113 -3.75 -12.08 18.10
CA ASP A 113 -4.37 -10.75 18.02
C ASP A 113 -3.30 -9.65 17.88
N LYS A 114 -2.31 -9.63 18.77
CA LYS A 114 -1.24 -8.62 18.73
C LYS A 114 -0.35 -8.75 17.50
N ARG A 115 -0.17 -9.97 16.97
CA ARG A 115 0.53 -10.18 15.70
C ARG A 115 -0.24 -9.58 14.52
N GLN A 116 -1.53 -9.82 14.42
CA GLN A 116 -2.36 -9.26 13.35
C GLN A 116 -2.36 -7.72 13.40
N GLN A 117 -2.42 -7.15 14.61
CA GLN A 117 -2.28 -5.70 14.80
C GLN A 117 -0.90 -5.17 14.36
N LEU A 118 0.17 -5.89 14.68
CA LEU A 118 1.52 -5.56 14.23
C LEU A 118 1.63 -5.59 12.69
N GLU A 119 1.12 -6.64 12.05
CA GLU A 119 1.11 -6.78 10.59
C GLU A 119 0.33 -5.65 9.92
N THR A 120 -0.85 -5.31 10.44
CA THR A 120 -1.68 -4.20 9.94
C THR A 120 -0.92 -2.88 10.01
N ARG A 121 -0.34 -2.55 11.17
CA ARG A 121 0.45 -1.32 11.35
C ARG A 121 1.72 -1.30 10.51
N ALA A 122 2.37 -2.45 10.31
CA ALA A 122 3.53 -2.55 9.44
C ALA A 122 3.14 -2.26 7.99
N LEU A 123 2.00 -2.76 7.52
CA LEU A 123 1.48 -2.44 6.19
C LEU A 123 1.14 -0.96 6.04
N GLU A 124 0.53 -0.33 7.04
CA GLU A 124 0.26 1.12 7.04
C GLU A 124 1.54 1.95 6.91
N VAL A 125 2.63 1.51 7.54
CA VAL A 125 3.95 2.19 7.44
C VAL A 125 4.54 2.05 6.04
N VAL A 126 4.35 0.92 5.36
CA VAL A 126 4.96 0.65 4.04
C VAL A 126 4.13 1.20 2.88
N TYR A 127 2.82 1.32 3.06
CA TYR A 127 1.90 1.72 2.00
C TYR A 127 2.28 3.05 1.29
N PRO A 128 2.70 4.13 1.97
CA PRO A 128 3.13 5.35 1.30
C PRO A 128 4.33 5.15 0.35
N ALA A 129 5.30 4.32 0.73
CA ALA A 129 6.47 4.03 -0.12
C ALA A 129 6.07 3.22 -1.35
N TYR A 130 5.12 2.28 -1.20
CA TYR A 130 4.55 1.55 -2.34
C TYR A 130 3.85 2.48 -3.32
N VAL A 131 3.03 3.42 -2.84
CA VAL A 131 2.37 4.41 -3.70
C VAL A 131 3.41 5.31 -4.40
N ALA A 132 4.47 5.71 -3.70
CA ALA A 132 5.56 6.49 -4.29
C ALA A 132 6.29 5.72 -5.41
N MET A 133 6.58 4.44 -5.19
CA MET A 133 7.15 3.54 -6.20
C MET A 133 6.26 3.46 -7.45
N LEU A 134 4.94 3.31 -7.29
CA LEU A 134 4.00 3.30 -8.42
C LEU A 134 4.06 4.60 -9.23
N GLN A 135 4.12 5.77 -8.56
CA GLN A 135 4.27 7.06 -9.27
C GLN A 135 5.63 7.18 -9.98
N HIS A 136 6.68 6.60 -9.41
CA HIS A 136 7.99 6.58 -10.06
C HIS A 136 7.99 5.72 -11.33
N LEU A 137 7.44 4.49 -11.25
CA LEU A 137 7.26 3.61 -12.40
C LEU A 137 6.43 4.28 -13.51
N ARG A 138 5.36 4.98 -13.12
CA ARG A 138 4.56 5.79 -14.05
C ARG A 138 5.40 6.84 -14.76
N SER A 139 6.22 7.58 -14.02
CA SER A 139 7.09 8.62 -14.55
C SER A 139 8.15 8.05 -15.51
N ILE A 140 8.75 6.90 -15.17
CA ILE A 140 9.67 6.18 -16.07
C ILE A 140 8.97 5.79 -17.37
N ALA A 141 7.77 5.20 -17.28
CA ALA A 141 7.02 4.77 -18.45
C ALA A 141 6.65 5.95 -19.36
N LEU A 142 6.21 7.07 -18.79
CA LEU A 142 5.91 8.30 -19.54
C LEU A 142 7.16 8.88 -20.21
N ASN A 143 8.28 8.98 -19.48
CA ASN A 143 9.51 9.51 -20.05
C ASN A 143 10.04 8.61 -21.19
N SER A 144 9.97 7.29 -21.02
CA SER A 144 10.29 6.30 -22.05
C SER A 144 9.40 6.48 -23.30
N PHE A 145 8.11 6.69 -23.11
CA PHE A 145 7.16 6.96 -24.19
C PHE A 145 7.49 8.27 -24.93
N THR A 146 7.63 9.37 -24.21
CA THR A 146 7.94 10.70 -24.77
C THR A 146 9.25 10.69 -25.54
N THR A 147 10.31 10.09 -24.97
CA THR A 147 11.63 10.01 -25.64
C THR A 147 11.56 9.20 -26.94
N LYS A 148 10.83 8.06 -26.95
CA LYS A 148 10.63 7.26 -28.16
C LYS A 148 9.83 8.01 -29.23
N LEU A 149 8.81 8.77 -28.81
CA LEU A 149 8.02 9.61 -29.70
C LEU A 149 8.87 10.73 -30.33
N GLU A 150 9.59 11.51 -29.52
CA GLU A 150 10.41 12.64 -29.99
C GLU A 150 11.47 12.20 -31.00
N LYS A 151 12.22 11.15 -30.67
CA LYS A 151 13.23 10.59 -31.58
C LYS A 151 12.65 10.20 -32.95
N THR A 152 11.43 9.66 -32.95
CA THR A 152 10.83 9.14 -34.19
C THR A 152 10.17 10.23 -35.03
N VAL A 153 9.69 11.31 -34.40
CA VAL A 153 9.24 12.51 -35.14
C VAL A 153 10.40 13.11 -35.95
N GLU A 154 11.61 13.06 -35.40
CA GLU A 154 12.83 13.51 -36.09
C GLU A 154 13.25 12.54 -37.23
N GLU A 155 13.14 11.22 -37.01
CA GLU A 155 13.68 10.19 -37.91
C GLU A 155 12.69 9.66 -38.97
N ARG A 156 11.37 9.66 -38.72
CA ARG A 156 10.34 9.10 -39.63
C ARG A 156 9.30 10.14 -40.04
N ARG A 157 9.48 10.71 -41.24
CA ARG A 157 8.38 11.27 -42.05
C ARG A 157 7.93 10.20 -43.04
N GLY A 158 6.90 9.42 -42.70
CA GLY A 158 6.41 8.38 -43.62
C GLY A 158 5.18 7.60 -43.17
N VAL A 159 4.73 6.71 -44.06
CA VAL A 159 3.59 5.81 -43.86
C VAL A 159 3.87 4.86 -42.69
N GLY A 160 2.92 4.71 -41.77
CA GLY A 160 3.06 3.85 -40.57
C GLY A 160 3.37 4.58 -39.26
N PHE A 161 3.33 5.92 -39.24
CA PHE A 161 3.48 6.72 -38.02
C PHE A 161 2.44 6.37 -36.95
N GLU A 162 1.16 6.25 -37.31
CA GLU A 162 0.10 5.93 -36.35
C GLU A 162 0.31 4.58 -35.65
N ALA A 163 0.58 3.52 -36.42
CA ALA A 163 0.85 2.19 -35.90
C ALA A 163 2.07 2.18 -34.96
N PHE A 164 3.08 3.02 -35.26
CA PHE A 164 4.24 3.18 -34.39
C PHE A 164 3.91 3.91 -33.08
N VAL A 165 3.14 5.01 -33.14
CA VAL A 165 2.65 5.74 -31.96
C VAL A 165 1.86 4.80 -31.04
N ASP A 166 1.02 3.94 -31.61
CA ASP A 166 0.25 2.96 -30.87
C ASP A 166 1.16 1.88 -30.24
N SER A 167 2.13 1.36 -30.99
CA SER A 167 3.13 0.40 -30.48
C SER A 167 3.99 0.97 -29.35
N CYS A 168 4.40 2.25 -29.45
CA CYS A 168 5.13 2.93 -28.38
C CYS A 168 4.32 3.03 -27.09
N GLY A 169 3.03 3.35 -27.20
CA GLY A 169 2.13 3.38 -26.05
C GLY A 169 1.99 2.01 -25.39
N GLN A 170 1.77 0.96 -26.19
CA GLN A 170 1.69 -0.43 -25.70
C GLN A 170 2.98 -0.88 -25.00
N SER A 171 4.15 -0.60 -25.60
CA SER A 171 5.45 -0.91 -25.00
C SER A 171 5.65 -0.22 -23.64
N SER A 172 5.16 1.00 -23.49
CA SER A 172 5.30 1.79 -22.26
C SER A 172 4.34 1.30 -21.16
N MET A 173 3.12 0.90 -21.53
CA MET A 173 2.19 0.23 -20.62
C MET A 173 2.75 -1.10 -20.11
N LEU A 174 3.31 -1.93 -21.00
CA LEU A 174 3.95 -3.20 -20.63
C LEU A 174 5.15 -2.99 -19.70
N GLN A 175 5.94 -1.93 -19.92
CA GLN A 175 7.05 -1.57 -19.03
C GLN A 175 6.56 -1.26 -17.61
N PHE A 176 5.46 -0.50 -17.50
CA PHE A 176 4.84 -0.20 -16.21
C PHE A 176 4.28 -1.45 -15.53
N GLU A 177 3.53 -2.28 -16.26
CA GLU A 177 2.91 -3.51 -15.75
C GLU A 177 3.98 -4.48 -15.23
N LYS A 178 5.06 -4.68 -16.00
CA LYS A 178 6.21 -5.49 -15.56
C LYS A 178 6.86 -4.95 -14.29
N GLY A 179 7.07 -3.64 -14.20
CA GLY A 179 7.60 -3.00 -12.99
C GLY A 179 6.69 -3.18 -11.76
N CYS A 180 5.37 -3.25 -11.97
CA CYS A 180 4.41 -3.53 -10.91
C CYS A 180 4.39 -5.02 -10.51
N GLU A 181 4.57 -5.94 -11.46
CA GLU A 181 4.65 -7.39 -11.20
C GLU A 181 5.89 -7.77 -10.39
N ASP A 182 7.03 -7.12 -10.69
CA ASP A 182 8.28 -7.34 -9.98
C ASP A 182 8.17 -6.87 -8.49
N ALA A 183 7.21 -5.99 -8.17
CA ALA A 183 6.93 -5.55 -6.80
C ALA A 183 6.24 -6.63 -5.95
N THR A 184 7.07 -7.40 -5.23
CA THR A 184 6.68 -8.59 -4.45
C THR A 184 5.63 -8.34 -3.36
N ILE A 185 5.47 -7.10 -2.88
CA ILE A 185 4.53 -6.76 -1.80
C ILE A 185 3.05 -6.89 -2.24
N LYS A 186 2.77 -6.72 -3.54
CA LYS A 186 1.43 -6.82 -4.14
C LYS A 186 0.72 -8.14 -3.86
N LYS A 187 1.46 -9.26 -3.79
CA LYS A 187 0.89 -10.61 -3.62
C LYS A 187 0.31 -10.86 -2.22
N ARG A 188 0.58 -9.99 -1.24
CA ARG A 188 0.15 -10.19 0.15
C ARG A 188 -1.06 -9.34 0.58
N VAL A 189 -1.45 -8.30 -0.17
CA VAL A 189 -2.46 -7.34 0.30
C VAL A 189 -3.45 -6.93 -0.80
N ASN A 190 -4.67 -7.46 -0.73
CA ASN A 190 -5.75 -7.16 -1.70
C ASN A 190 -6.11 -5.66 -1.76
N GLY A 191 -5.98 -4.93 -0.64
CA GLY A 191 -6.32 -3.50 -0.58
C GLY A 191 -5.40 -2.59 -1.39
N TRP A 192 -4.19 -3.03 -1.74
CA TRP A 192 -3.22 -2.19 -2.44
C TRP A 192 -3.45 -2.16 -3.96
N VAL A 193 -4.20 -3.13 -4.48
CA VAL A 193 -4.56 -3.25 -5.90
C VAL A 193 -5.28 -2.00 -6.40
N ALA A 194 -6.12 -1.38 -5.58
CA ALA A 194 -6.85 -0.16 -5.96
C ALA A 194 -5.93 1.02 -6.30
N ALA A 195 -4.80 1.15 -5.58
CA ALA A 195 -3.82 2.21 -5.85
C ALA A 195 -3.12 1.98 -7.19
N GLU A 196 -2.74 0.73 -7.47
CA GLU A 196 -2.14 0.36 -8.76
C GLU A 196 -3.08 0.61 -9.93
N VAL A 197 -4.33 0.17 -9.82
CA VAL A 197 -5.36 0.39 -10.86
C VAL A 197 -5.51 1.88 -11.15
N ASN A 198 -5.60 2.72 -10.11
CA ASN A 198 -5.70 4.17 -10.29
C ASN A 198 -4.47 4.75 -11.02
N VAL A 199 -3.25 4.36 -10.62
CA VAL A 199 -2.03 4.85 -11.28
C VAL A 199 -1.95 4.37 -12.74
N ARG A 200 -2.36 3.12 -13.00
CA ARG A 200 -2.42 2.53 -14.35
C ARG A 200 -3.42 3.27 -15.24
N GLU A 201 -4.61 3.56 -14.74
CA GLU A 201 -5.65 4.30 -15.48
C GLU A 201 -5.17 5.71 -15.82
N ARG A 202 -4.52 6.40 -14.87
CA ARG A 202 -3.94 7.73 -15.12
C ARG A 202 -2.83 7.69 -16.17
N LEU A 203 -1.94 6.69 -16.10
CA LEU A 203 -0.92 6.48 -17.13
C LEU A 203 -1.55 6.28 -18.51
N GLN A 204 -2.56 5.43 -18.60
CA GLN A 204 -3.25 5.12 -19.85
C GLN A 204 -3.89 6.38 -20.45
N LEU A 205 -4.60 7.18 -19.65
CA LEU A 205 -5.20 8.44 -20.10
C LEU A 205 -4.14 9.45 -20.59
N GLU A 206 -3.02 9.59 -19.88
CA GLU A 206 -1.94 10.49 -20.27
C GLU A 206 -1.28 10.05 -21.58
N ILE A 207 -1.05 8.74 -21.77
CA ILE A 207 -0.54 8.18 -23.03
C ILE A 207 -1.51 8.44 -24.17
N GLU A 208 -2.80 8.10 -24.03
CA GLU A 208 -3.79 8.28 -25.09
C GLU A 208 -3.95 9.75 -25.50
N LYS A 209 -3.91 10.67 -24.53
CA LYS A 209 -3.89 12.11 -24.81
C LYS A 209 -2.66 12.50 -25.65
N LEU A 210 -1.47 12.11 -25.22
CA LEU A 210 -0.23 12.42 -25.94
C LEU A 210 -0.19 11.81 -27.34
N LYS A 211 -0.75 10.61 -27.52
CA LYS A 211 -0.92 10.00 -28.85
C LYS A 211 -1.81 10.86 -29.74
N SER A 212 -2.96 11.29 -29.25
CA SER A 212 -3.89 12.13 -29.99
C SER A 212 -3.24 13.46 -30.39
N ASP A 213 -2.58 14.13 -29.44
CA ASP A 213 -1.90 15.42 -29.66
C ASP A 213 -0.81 15.28 -30.74
N LYS A 214 0.00 14.21 -30.68
CA LYS A 214 1.07 13.97 -31.65
C LYS A 214 0.59 13.52 -33.02
N LYS A 215 -0.49 12.74 -33.11
CA LYS A 215 -1.11 12.38 -34.40
C LYS A 215 -1.64 13.63 -35.10
N ALA A 216 -2.34 14.52 -34.38
CA ALA A 216 -2.82 15.79 -34.91
C ALA A 216 -1.68 16.72 -35.37
N GLU A 217 -0.60 16.83 -34.59
CA GLU A 217 0.59 17.61 -34.98
C GLU A 217 1.21 17.07 -36.29
N TYR A 218 1.31 15.75 -36.42
CA TYR A 218 1.87 15.11 -37.62
C TYR A 218 1.01 15.32 -38.87
N GLU A 219 -0.33 15.25 -38.75
CA GLU A 219 -1.24 15.55 -39.86
C GLU A 219 -1.02 16.96 -40.42
N VAL A 220 -0.90 17.97 -39.54
CA VAL A 220 -0.62 19.35 -39.93
C VAL A 220 0.73 19.46 -40.64
N ILE A 221 1.79 18.84 -40.09
CA ILE A 221 3.13 18.85 -40.70
C ILE A 221 3.11 18.17 -42.08
N SER A 222 2.39 17.06 -42.22
CA SER A 222 2.22 16.33 -43.48
C SER A 222 1.54 17.20 -44.53
N LEU A 223 0.42 17.85 -44.20
CA LEU A 223 -0.30 18.75 -45.10
C LEU A 223 0.55 19.95 -45.54
N VAL A 224 1.31 20.56 -44.62
CA VAL A 224 2.24 21.65 -44.95
C VAL A 224 3.33 21.18 -45.90
N HIS A 225 3.84 19.96 -45.73
CA HIS A 225 4.85 19.40 -46.64
C HIS A 225 4.27 19.15 -48.03
N VAL A 226 3.06 18.58 -48.13
CA VAL A 226 2.35 18.39 -49.40
C VAL A 226 2.14 19.72 -50.10
N LEU A 227 1.65 20.75 -49.40
CA LEU A 227 1.44 22.10 -49.96
C LEU A 227 2.73 22.73 -50.48
N LYS A 228 3.86 22.57 -49.78
CA LYS A 228 5.17 23.06 -50.23
C LYS A 228 5.73 22.29 -51.44
N SER A 229 5.30 21.04 -51.63
CA SER A 229 5.75 20.19 -52.74
C SER A 229 4.90 20.33 -54.01
N MET A 230 3.78 21.07 -53.97
CA MET A 230 2.98 21.36 -55.15
C MET A 230 3.72 22.32 -56.09
N PRO A 231 3.83 22.00 -57.40
CA PRO A 231 4.46 22.90 -58.36
C PRO A 231 3.66 24.21 -58.47
N ALA A 232 4.35 25.33 -58.55
CA ALA A 232 3.70 26.62 -58.83
C ALA A 232 2.99 26.54 -60.18
N PHE A 233 1.66 26.69 -60.19
CA PHE A 233 0.89 26.73 -61.43
C PHE A 233 1.33 27.94 -62.27
N PRO A 234 1.75 27.76 -63.53
CA PRO A 234 2.02 28.90 -64.41
C PRO A 234 0.69 29.54 -64.81
N CYS A 235 0.43 30.74 -64.30
CA CYS A 235 -0.63 31.63 -64.78
C CYS A 235 -0.28 32.14 -66.19
N SER A 236 -0.45 31.33 -67.23
CA SER A 236 -0.35 31.83 -68.61
C SER A 236 -1.08 30.94 -69.63
N LEU A 237 -2.40 30.90 -69.60
CA LEU A 237 -3.21 30.48 -70.75
C LEU A 237 -4.49 31.31 -70.83
N VAL A 238 -4.41 32.46 -71.51
CA VAL A 238 -5.58 33.14 -72.11
C VAL A 238 -5.47 32.93 -73.62
N PRO A 239 -6.36 32.16 -74.27
CA PRO A 239 -6.42 32.14 -75.72
C PRO A 239 -7.36 33.26 -76.20
N HIS A 240 -6.78 34.33 -76.77
CA HIS A 240 -7.53 35.24 -77.63
C HIS A 240 -7.67 34.61 -79.02
N ALA A 241 -8.89 34.21 -79.38
CA ALA A 241 -9.27 33.94 -80.76
C ALA A 241 -10.67 34.49 -81.01
N TYR A 242 -10.75 35.68 -81.61
CA TYR A 242 -11.93 36.16 -82.32
C TYR A 242 -11.62 36.15 -83.82
N PRO A 243 -12.46 35.55 -84.68
CA PRO A 243 -12.47 35.86 -86.10
C PRO A 243 -13.63 36.82 -86.41
N SER A 244 -13.32 38.05 -86.87
CA SER A 244 -14.34 38.92 -87.47
C SER A 244 -14.23 38.85 -89.00
N LEU A 245 -15.34 38.42 -89.60
CA LEU A 245 -15.62 38.37 -91.03
C LEU A 245 -15.47 39.74 -91.72
N ALA A 246 -15.10 39.66 -92.99
CA ALA A 246 -14.86 40.76 -93.90
C ALA A 246 -16.15 41.48 -94.38
N ASN A 247 -15.91 42.70 -94.84
CA ASN A 247 -16.59 43.46 -95.91
C ASN A 247 -17.94 44.13 -95.64
N GLY A 248 -18.00 45.43 -95.95
CA GLY A 248 -19.22 46.06 -96.45
C GLY A 248 -19.34 47.58 -96.28
N HIS A 249 -18.91 48.31 -97.31
CA HIS A 249 -19.49 49.57 -97.80
C HIS A 249 -19.27 50.91 -97.07
N LEU A 250 -18.45 51.73 -97.75
CA LEU A 250 -18.61 53.16 -98.03
C LEU A 250 -20.08 53.67 -97.99
N TYR A 251 -20.32 54.83 -97.37
CA TYR A 251 -20.68 56.09 -98.07
C TYR A 251 -20.85 57.25 -97.06
N ALA A 252 -20.22 58.38 -97.42
CA ALA A 252 -20.45 59.79 -97.03
C ALA A 252 -20.43 60.19 -95.55
#